data_AF-A0A4R9QAC2-F1
#
_entry.id   AF-A0A4R9QAC2-F1
#
_cell.length_a   1.000
_cell.length_b   1.000
_cell.length_c   1.000
_cell.angle_alpha   90.00
_cell.angle_beta   90.00
_cell.angle_gamma   90.00
#
_symmetry.space_group_name_H-M   'P 1'
#
loop_
_entity.id
_entity.type
_entity.pdbx_description
1 polymer ?
#
loop_
_entity_poly.entity_id
_entity_poly.type
_entity_poly.pdbx_seq_one_letter_code
_entity_poly.pdbx_strand_id
1 'polypeptide(L)' 'MIILDAEQADHVRGPTANGAALEPRELPDGIFILPEAVLSDPNHAMHHDYLAALLTRDIVIPEEGSG' A
#
# COMPACT_ATOMS: atom_id res chain seq x y z
N MET A 1 4.87 3.55 -6.09
CA MET A 1 3.74 2.84 -5.42
C MET A 1 4.06 1.36 -5.32
N ILE A 2 3.87 0.76 -4.16
CA ILE A 2 3.97 -0.69 -3.95
C ILE A 2 2.73 -1.34 -4.56
N ILE A 3 2.90 -2.34 -5.42
CA ILE A 3 1.79 -3.07 -6.04
C ILE A 3 1.53 -4.33 -5.20
N LEU A 4 0.25 -4.56 -4.91
CA LEU A 4 -0.26 -5.73 -4.22
C LEU A 4 -1.37 -6.39 -5.05
N ASP A 5 -1.44 -7.71 -5.02
CA ASP A 5 -2.66 -8.44 -5.40
C ASP A 5 -3.68 -8.48 -4.25
N ALA A 6 -4.85 -9.07 -4.49
CA ALA A 6 -5.93 -9.13 -3.50
C ALA A 6 -5.54 -9.89 -2.22
N GLU A 7 -4.78 -10.99 -2.33
CA GLU A 7 -4.34 -11.77 -1.16
C GLU A 7 -3.29 -11.00 -0.37
N GLN A 8 -2.36 -10.34 -1.06
CA GLN A 8 -1.34 -9.49 -0.45
C GLN A 8 -1.96 -8.27 0.25
N ALA A 9 -2.96 -7.66 -0.37
CA ALA A 9 -3.70 -6.55 0.20
C ALA A 9 -4.47 -6.97 1.45
N ASP A 10 -5.15 -8.11 1.43
CA ASP A 10 -5.83 -8.65 2.62
C ASP A 10 -4.84 -8.97 3.75
N HIS A 11 -3.67 -9.52 3.40
CA HIS A 11 -2.62 -9.87 4.36
C HIS A 11 -2.08 -8.68 5.15
N VAL A 12 -1.93 -7.52 4.49
CA VAL A 12 -1.39 -6.30 5.14
C VAL A 12 -2.50 -5.35 5.60
N ARG A 13 -3.76 -5.58 5.23
CA ARG A 13 -4.88 -4.70 5.57
C ARG A 13 -5.18 -4.76 7.05
N GLY A 14 -5.41 -3.60 7.62
CA GLY A 14 -5.86 -3.45 9.00
C GLY A 14 -4.80 -2.87 9.93
N PRO A 15 -5.02 -2.96 11.25
CA PRO A 15 -4.24 -2.24 12.24
C PRO A 15 -2.82 -2.81 12.35
N THR A 16 -1.81 -1.93 12.24
CA THR A 16 -0.40 -2.29 12.38
C THR A 16 0.20 -1.79 13.69
N ALA A 17 -0.23 -0.61 14.15
CA ALA A 17 0.19 -0.01 15.42
C ALA A 17 -0.96 0.78 16.05
N ASN A 18 -0.72 1.34 17.23
CA ASN A 18 -1.77 2.05 17.97
C ASN A 18 -2.21 3.33 17.22
N GLY A 19 -3.38 3.26 16.59
CA GLY A 19 -3.91 4.34 15.76
C GLY A 19 -3.38 4.37 14.32
N ALA A 20 -2.62 3.36 13.88
CA ALA A 20 -2.16 3.23 12.50
C ALA A 20 -2.70 1.94 11.88
N ALA A 21 -3.23 2.05 10.67
CA ALA A 21 -3.73 0.93 9.89
C ALA A 21 -3.29 1.08 8.43
N LEU A 22 -3.02 -0.06 7.79
CA LEU A 22 -2.79 -0.10 6.35
C LEU A 22 -4.10 -0.32 5.64
N GLU A 23 -4.36 0.57 4.69
CA GLU A 23 -5.54 0.52 3.83
C GLU A 23 -5.07 0.55 2.37
N PRO A 24 -4.76 -0.62 1.78
CA PRO A 24 -4.38 -0.70 0.37
C PRO A 24 -5.49 -0.13 -0.51
N ARG A 25 -5.13 0.80 -1.40
CA ARG A 25 -6.08 1.42 -2.32
C ARG A 25 -6.26 0.50 -3.52
N GLU A 26 -7.50 0.12 -3.78
CA GLU A 26 -7.87 -0.61 -4.99
C GLU A 26 -7.87 0.31 -6.21
N LEU A 27 -7.27 -0.16 -7.29
CA LEU A 27 -7.25 0.42 -8.63
C LEU A 27 -8.20 -0.36 -9.54
N PRO A 28 -8.58 0.21 -10.71
CA PRO A 28 -9.16 -0.58 -11.79
C PRO A 28 -8.29 -1.81 -12.10
N ASP A 29 -8.93 -2.89 -12.56
CA ASP A 29 -8.34 -4.21 -12.80
C ASP A 29 -8.03 -5.05 -11.54
N GLY A 30 -8.51 -4.65 -10.35
CA GLY A 30 -8.37 -5.44 -9.11
C GLY A 30 -6.96 -5.43 -8.53
N ILE A 31 -6.16 -4.44 -8.92
CA ILE A 31 -4.82 -4.22 -8.42
C ILE A 31 -4.91 -3.35 -7.17
N PHE A 32 -4.15 -3.68 -6.13
CA PHE A 32 -4.06 -2.88 -4.93
C PHE A 32 -2.72 -2.15 -4.88
N ILE A 33 -2.71 -0.95 -4.31
CA ILE A 33 -1.50 -0.16 -4.15
C ILE A 33 -1.35 0.41 -2.75
N LEU A 34 -0.10 0.52 -2.32
CA LEU A 34 0.30 1.27 -1.13
C LEU A 34 1.39 2.30 -1.48
N PRO A 35 1.43 3.45 -0.78
CA PRO A 35 2.52 4.40 -0.97
C PRO A 35 3.84 3.83 -0.43
N GLU A 36 4.95 4.15 -1.09
CA GLU A 36 6.29 3.70 -0.64
C GLU A 36 6.70 4.34 0.70
N ALA A 37 6.05 5.45 1.08
CA ALA A 37 6.19 6.07 2.39
C ALA A 37 5.95 5.08 3.53
N VAL A 38 5.12 4.04 3.30
CA VAL A 38 4.86 2.97 4.26
C VAL A 38 6.14 2.24 4.66
N LEU A 39 7.11 2.06 3.75
CA LEU A 39 8.38 1.36 4.04
C LEU A 39 9.30 2.16 4.98
N SER A 40 9.04 3.45 5.12
CA SER A 40 9.80 4.34 6.01
C SER A 40 9.00 4.71 7.27
N ASP A 41 7.74 4.27 7.38
CA ASP A 41 6.88 4.60 8.51
C ASP A 41 7.08 3.59 9.65
N PRO A 42 7.60 4.00 10.82
CA PRO A 42 7.84 3.08 11.92
C PRO A 42 6.57 2.39 12.44
N ASN A 43 5.38 2.95 12.20
CA ASN A 43 4.10 2.34 12.59
C ASN A 43 3.74 1.10 11.75
N HIS A 44 4.36 0.94 10.58
CA HIS A 44 4.14 -0.19 9.67
C HIS A 44 5.35 -1.13 9.59
N ALA A 45 6.31 -0.98 10.53
CA ALA A 45 7.56 -1.73 10.56
C ALA A 45 7.37 -3.26 10.49
N MET A 46 6.28 -3.79 11.05
CA MET A 46 5.95 -5.22 10.97
C MET A 46 5.75 -5.75 9.55
N HIS A 47 5.38 -4.89 8.59
CA HIS A 47 5.20 -5.24 7.20
C HIS A 47 6.33 -4.75 6.29
N HIS A 48 7.34 -4.03 6.80
CA HIS A 48 8.42 -3.49 5.96
C HIS A 48 9.15 -4.57 5.17
N ASP A 49 9.55 -5.67 5.83
CA ASP A 49 10.27 -6.77 5.17
C ASP A 49 9.44 -7.40 4.05
N TYR A 50 8.16 -7.60 4.32
CA TYR A 50 7.21 -8.15 3.35
C TYR A 50 6.98 -7.20 2.17
N LEU A 51 6.66 -5.94 2.45
CA LEU A 51 6.37 -4.93 1.45
C LEU A 51 7.60 -4.55 0.62
N ALA A 52 8.81 -4.60 1.20
CA ALA A 52 10.07 -4.33 0.51
C ALA A 52 10.42 -5.43 -0.52
N ALA A 53 9.86 -6.63 -0.38
CA ALA A 53 10.01 -7.72 -1.34
C ALA A 53 9.04 -7.62 -2.53
N LEU A 54 8.04 -6.73 -2.48
CA LEU A 54 7.03 -6.56 -3.52
C LEU A 54 7.51 -5.64 -4.65
N LEU A 55 6.85 -5.75 -5.80
CA LEU A 55 7.13 -4.88 -6.95
C LEU A 55 6.63 -3.46 -6.68
N THR A 56 7.52 -2.49 -6.88
CA THR A 56 7.15 -1.07 -6.92
C THR A 56 7.03 -0.60 -8.35
N ARG A 57 6.00 0.18 -8.64
CA ARG A 57 5.80 0.82 -9.94
C ARG A 57 5.52 2.30 -9.76
N ASP A 58 6.03 3.08 -10.69
CA ASP A 58 5.64 4.47 -10.85
C ASP A 58 4.24 4.47 -11.47
N ILE A 59 3.23 4.57 -10.61
CA ILE A 59 1.84 4.71 -11.01
C ILE A 59 1.52 6.18 -10.85
N VAL A 60 1.46 6.89 -11.97
CA VAL A 60 0.84 8.20 -12.03
C VAL A 60 -0.65 7.97 -11.82
N ILE A 61 -1.10 8.05 -10.56
CA ILE A 61 -2.53 8.15 -10.27
C ILE A 61 -2.91 9.53 -10.82
N PRO A 62 -3.71 9.65 -11.90
CA PRO A 62 -4.20 10.95 -12.28
C PRO A 62 -4.96 11.49 -11.06
N GLU A 63 -4.50 12.61 -10.52
CA GLU A 63 -5.29 13.35 -9.55
C GLU A 63 -6.64 13.59 -10.23
N GLU A 64 -7.71 12.97 -9.72
CA GLU A 64 -9.07 13.20 -10.19
C GLU A 64 -9.21 14.71 -10.35
N GLY A 65 -9.47 15.14 -11.59
CA GLY A 65 -9.16 16.49 -12.05
C GLY A 65 -9.63 17.59 -11.11
N SER A 66 -8.82 18.65 -11.05
CA SER A 66 -9.26 19.98 -10.63
C SER A 66 -10.65 20.30 -11.19
N GLY A 67 -11.56 20.67 -10.31
CA GLY A 67 -12.80 21.37 -10.62
C GLY A 67 -12.94 22.53 -9.66
#